data_AF-E4LMB4-F1
#
_entry.id   AF-E4LMB4-F1
#
_cell.length_a   1.000
_cell.length_b   1.000
_cell.length_c   1.000
_cell.angle_alpha   90.00
_cell.angle_beta   90.00
_cell.angle_gamma   90.00
#
_symmetry.space_group_name_H-M   'P 1'
#
loop_
_entity.id
_entity.type
_entity.pdbx_description
1 polymer ?
#
loop_
_entity_poly.entity_id
_entity_poly.type
_entity_poly.pdbx_seq_one_letter_code
_entity_poly.pdbx_strand_id
1 'polypeptide(L)' 'MGLLRRFFGNFEKPQGTMGRVVVAMMNRGHVGIAAWGLSHLDLRGDEHVLDCGCGGGANLAKFCRCSPQGM' A
#
# COMPACT_ATOMS: atom_id res chain seq x y z
N MET A 1 20.17 20.67 -7.50
CA MET A 1 18.82 20.28 -8.02
C MET A 1 18.70 18.84 -8.55
N GLY A 2 19.78 18.02 -8.62
CA GLY A 2 19.68 16.65 -9.16
C GLY A 2 19.18 15.57 -8.18
N LEU A 3 19.55 15.67 -6.89
CA LEU A 3 19.27 14.62 -5.91
C LEU A 3 17.80 14.59 -5.46
N LEU A 4 17.19 15.75 -5.21
CA LEU A 4 15.77 15.89 -4.87
C LEU A 4 14.86 15.35 -5.97
N ARG A 5 15.16 15.66 -7.24
CA ARG A 5 14.40 15.18 -8.40
C ARG A 5 14.44 13.65 -8.51
N ARG A 6 15.61 13.06 -8.20
CA ARG A 6 15.82 11.60 -8.19
C ARG A 6 15.08 10.93 -7.03
N PHE A 7 15.00 11.60 -5.87
CA PHE A 7 14.21 11.15 -4.74
C PHE A 7 12.71 11.19 -5.04
N PHE A 8 12.18 12.31 -5.53
CA PHE A 8 10.75 12.43 -5.86
C PHE A 8 10.33 11.52 -7.03
N GLY A 9 11.21 11.24 -7.99
CA GLY A 9 10.94 10.27 -9.06
C GLY A 9 10.69 8.84 -8.56
N ASN A 10 11.12 8.50 -7.34
CA ASN A 10 10.82 7.20 -6.75
C ASN A 10 9.36 7.06 -6.26
N PHE A 11 8.57 8.15 -6.20
CA PHE A 11 7.13 8.03 -5.92
C PHE A 11 6.35 7.49 -7.13
N GLU A 12 6.85 7.72 -8.36
CA GLU A 12 6.24 7.19 -9.59
C GLU A 12 6.64 5.73 -9.82
N LYS A 13 7.95 5.43 -9.78
CA LYS A 13 8.48 4.07 -9.97
C LYS A 13 9.59 3.79 -8.95
N PRO A 14 9.24 3.30 -7.75
CA PRO A 14 10.20 3.04 -6.69
C PRO A 14 11.24 1.99 -7.11
N GLN A 15 12.53 2.32 -7.02
CA GLN A 15 13.62 1.42 -7.42
C GLN A 15 14.78 1.44 -6.41
N GLY A 16 15.45 0.30 -6.26
CA GLY A 16 16.60 0.14 -5.38
C GLY A 16 16.32 0.49 -3.92
N THR A 17 17.35 0.93 -3.19
CA THR A 17 17.23 1.23 -1.75
C THR A 17 16.39 2.48 -1.48
N MET A 18 16.52 3.52 -2.30
CA MET A 18 15.75 4.76 -2.15
C MET A 18 14.25 4.52 -2.40
N GLY A 19 13.89 3.71 -3.39
CA GLY A 19 12.50 3.29 -3.62
C GLY A 19 11.91 2.53 -2.44
N ARG A 20 12.67 1.62 -1.82
CA ARG A 20 12.23 0.92 -0.59
C ARG A 20 11.92 1.89 0.54
N VAL A 21 12.74 2.93 0.73
CA VAL A 21 12.49 3.98 1.74
C VAL A 21 11.22 4.76 1.42
N VAL A 22 11.02 5.18 0.17
CA VAL A 22 9.80 5.88 -0.28
C VAL A 22 8.56 5.03 -0.03
N VAL A 23 8.58 3.74 -0.40
CA VAL A 23 7.47 2.81 -0.17
C VAL A 23 7.18 2.64 1.32
N ALA A 24 8.20 2.51 2.17
CA ALA A 24 8.02 2.43 3.62
C ALA A 24 7.39 3.70 4.21
N MET A 25 7.81 4.88 3.74
CA MET A 25 7.22 6.16 4.12
C MET A 25 5.75 6.25 3.68
N MET A 26 5.45 5.87 2.43
CA MET A 26 4.07 5.85 1.91
C MET A 26 3.20 4.88 2.70
N ASN A 27 3.67 3.66 2.97
CA ASN A 27 2.93 2.68 3.77
C ASN A 27 2.62 3.22 5.17
N ARG A 28 3.58 3.91 5.81
CA ARG A 28 3.38 4.51 7.13
C ARG A 28 2.42 5.70 7.09
N GLY A 29 2.58 6.60 6.13
CA GLY A 29 1.75 7.80 5.98
C GLY A 29 0.29 7.48 5.66
N HIS A 30 0.04 6.39 4.91
CA HIS A 30 -1.32 5.99 4.54
C HIS A 30 -2.02 5.07 5.54
N VAL A 31 -1.36 4.63 6.62
CA VAL A 31 -1.99 3.70 7.60
C VAL A 31 -3.29 4.26 8.17
N GLY A 32 -3.32 5.55 8.53
CA GLY A 32 -4.50 6.18 9.12
C GLY A 32 -5.71 6.18 8.19
N ILE A 33 -5.54 6.67 6.96
CA ILE A 33 -6.61 6.72 5.96
C ILE A 33 -7.05 5.31 5.53
N ALA A 34 -6.10 4.38 5.39
CA ALA A 34 -6.42 2.99 5.06
C ALA A 34 -7.22 2.31 6.18
N ALA A 35 -6.83 2.49 7.45
CA ALA A 35 -7.56 1.94 8.59
C ALA A 35 -8.98 2.53 8.68
N TRP A 36 -9.13 3.84 8.46
CA TRP A 36 -10.44 4.47 8.39
C TRP A 36 -11.29 3.86 7.26
N GLY A 37 -10.77 3.74 6.04
CA GLY A 37 -11.51 3.14 4.92
C GLY A 37 -11.91 1.68 5.18
N LEU A 38 -10.98 0.86 5.68
CA LEU A 38 -11.23 -0.53 6.07
C LEU A 38 -12.29 -0.67 7.15
N SER A 39 -12.41 0.29 8.08
CA SER A 39 -13.39 0.24 9.18
C SER A 39 -14.84 0.32 8.72
N HIS A 40 -15.09 0.73 7.47
CA HIS A 40 -16.42 0.77 6.85
C HIS A 40 -16.77 -0.50 6.07
N LEU A 41 -15.85 -1.46 5.98
CA LEU A 41 -16.07 -2.72 5.28
C LEU A 41 -16.41 -3.82 6.27
N ASP A 42 -17.48 -4.56 6.00
CA ASP A 42 -17.81 -5.80 6.70
C ASP A 42 -17.37 -6.99 5.85
N LEU A 43 -16.20 -7.54 6.15
CA LEU A 43 -15.57 -8.63 5.40
C LEU A 43 -15.91 -9.98 6.07
N ARG A 44 -16.41 -10.91 5.27
CA ARG A 44 -16.88 -12.24 5.66
C ARG A 44 -15.79 -13.30 5.54
N GLY A 45 -14.73 -13.04 4.79
CA GLY A 45 -13.55 -13.91 4.69
C GLY A 45 -13.38 -14.59 3.32
N ASP A 46 -14.40 -14.51 2.47
CA ASP A 46 -14.48 -15.15 1.16
C ASP A 46 -14.52 -14.15 0.00
N GLU A 47 -14.37 -12.85 0.28
CA GLU A 47 -14.36 -11.82 -0.75
C GLU A 47 -13.14 -11.90 -1.66
N HIS A 48 -13.38 -11.86 -2.96
CA HIS A 48 -12.34 -11.56 -3.95
C HIS A 48 -12.09 -10.05 -3.98
N VAL A 49 -10.91 -9.63 -3.50
CA VAL A 49 -10.56 -8.21 -3.34
C VAL A 49 -9.56 -7.77 -4.39
N LEU A 50 -9.87 -6.66 -5.09
CA LEU A 50 -8.96 -5.96 -5.99
C LEU A 50 -8.42 -4.70 -5.28
N ASP A 51 -7.11 -4.66 -5.03
CA ASP A 51 -6.41 -3.47 -4.50
C ASP A 51 -5.79 -2.69 -5.67
N CYS A 52 -6.43 -1.59 -6.08
CA CYS A 52 -5.94 -0.71 -7.15
C CYS A 52 -5.17 0.48 -6.57
N GLY A 53 -3.84 0.41 -6.58
CA GLY A 53 -2.99 1.53 -6.19
C GLY A 53 -1.50 1.25 -6.37
N CYS A 54 -0.69 2.31 -6.41
CA CYS A 54 0.77 2.24 -6.59
C CYS A 54 1.55 1.92 -5.30
N GLY A 55 0.87 1.49 -4.24
CA GLY A 55 1.44 1.31 -2.90
C GLY A 55 2.39 0.12 -2.78
N GLY A 56 2.96 -0.06 -1.59
CA GLY A 56 3.85 -1.19 -1.26
C GLY A 56 3.15 -2.49 -0.87
N GLY A 57 1.87 -2.66 -1.25
CA GLY A 57 1.08 -3.85 -0.89
C GLY A 57 0.61 -3.94 0.56
N ALA A 58 0.66 -2.86 1.34
CA ALA A 58 0.25 -2.88 2.75
C ALA A 58 -1.24 -3.18 2.95
N ASN A 59 -2.10 -2.72 2.05
CA ASN A 59 -3.54 -2.99 2.09
C ASN A 59 -3.84 -4.40 1.58
N LEU A 60 -3.26 -4.80 0.45
CA LEU A 60 -3.30 -6.19 -0.02
C LEU A 60 -2.95 -7.20 1.10
N ALA A 61 -1.85 -6.97 1.82
CA ALA A 61 -1.47 -7.85 2.93
C ALA A 61 -2.49 -7.90 4.08
N LYS A 62 -3.28 -6.82 4.31
CA LYS A 62 -4.40 -6.83 5.25
C LYS A 62 -5.57 -7.62 4.69
N PHE A 63 -5.94 -7.39 3.43
CA PHE A 63 -7.02 -8.12 2.77
C PHE A 63 -6.75 -9.62 2.73
N CYS A 64 -5.53 -10.08 2.44
CA CYS A 64 -5.19 -11.51 2.50
C CYS A 64 -5.35 -12.13 3.89
N ARG A 65 -5.26 -11.34 4.96
CA ARG A 65 -5.52 -11.82 6.33
C ARG A 65 -7.00 -11.80 6.68
N CYS A 66 -7.75 -10.82 6.16
CA CYS A 66 -9.19 -10.69 6.42
C CYS A 66 -10.03 -11.62 5.53
N SER A 67 -9.57 -11.90 4.31
CA SER A 67 -10.21 -12.78 3.33
C SER A 67 -9.26 -13.89 2.87
N PRO A 68 -9.00 -14.90 3.72
CA PRO A 68 -8.10 -16.00 3.38
C PRO A 68 -8.73 -17.01 2.39
N GLN A 69 -10.06 -17.05 2.26
CA GLN A 69 -10.75 -17.94 1.32
C GLN A 69 -11.04 -17.30 -0.05
N GLY A 70 -10.93 -15.98 -0.17
CA GLY A 70 -11.17 -15.24 -1.41
C GLY A 70 -9.97 -15.14 -2.37
N MET A 71 -8.92 -15.94 -2.15
CA MET A 71 -7.79 -16.06 -3.07
C MET A 71 -8.12 -16.91 -4.29
#